data_AF-A0A956NPG1-F1
#
_entry.id   AF-A0A956NPG1-F1
#
_cell.length_a   1.000
_cell.length_b   1.000
_cell.length_c   1.000
_cell.angle_alpha   90.00
_cell.angle_beta   90.00
_cell.angle_gamma   90.00
#
_symmetry.space_group_name_H-M   'P 1'
#
loop_
_entity.id
_entity.type
_entity.pdbx_description
1 polymer ?
#
loop_
_entity_poly.entity_id
_entity_poly.type
_entity_poly.pdbx_seq_one_letter_code
_entity_poly.pdbx_strand_id
1 'polypeptide(L)'
;MKEIYDLMRTAPKAKEKELLEKAYDVAKKAHAGQQRASGERYFNHVFATAKNLAEFGLDATTIAAGFLHDTIEDTPVTEQEIQKEFGDEIVFLVNGVTKLGTLKYRGRERHVESLRKFFIATAEDFRVVVIKLADRLHNVETLKYVKPEKQQRIALETIEIYAPLAYRLGMGRLVGALQDASFPFAYPKEAKMVEDLMKQKKKLNEKYLEKVWRTLNAEMAKNNIKDITMHQRVKGRYSLWRKLQRKNMDIEQIYDIVALRIIVKTVDDCYRVLGIIHSKWRPLPGRIKDYIALPKVNGYQSIHTTIFTGDGGIVEIQVRTKEMHEFAEYGFAAHHVYKQRGSTVPDKYSLAWLEELKELQETEQKKDFLKELRTDLFEDRIFVFTPKGDVLDLPSGASAIDFAYAIHSEIGNTAQAALINGKNSALKTTLVSGDIVNIQTNKKGTPSGKWLPYVKTTLAKKHIEKYLKENSLWNKFFNK
;
A
#
# COMPACT_ATOMS: atom_id res chain seq x y z
N MET A 1 19.17 -12.68 -19.07
CA MET A 1 19.83 -13.00 -17.79
C MET A 1 20.66 -11.86 -17.23
N LYS A 2 21.68 -11.35 -17.93
CA LYS A 2 22.49 -10.21 -17.44
C LYS A 2 21.66 -9.04 -16.90
N GLU A 3 20.64 -8.62 -17.64
CA GLU A 3 19.71 -7.57 -17.22
C GLU A 3 19.03 -7.85 -15.87
N ILE A 4 18.63 -9.09 -15.61
CA ILE A 4 18.03 -9.47 -14.32
C ILE A 4 19.08 -9.43 -13.22
N TYR A 5 20.28 -9.95 -13.48
CA TYR A 5 21.37 -9.94 -12.50
C TYR A 5 21.77 -8.51 -12.09
N ASP A 6 21.79 -7.58 -13.05
CA ASP A 6 22.12 -6.17 -12.81
C ASP A 6 21.04 -5.44 -12.00
N LEU A 7 19.78 -5.92 -12.05
CA LEU A 7 18.66 -5.36 -11.29
C LEU A 7 18.51 -5.95 -9.89
N MET A 8 19.06 -7.13 -9.65
CA MET A 8 19.07 -7.73 -8.32
C MET A 8 19.89 -6.84 -7.37
N ARG A 9 19.32 -6.57 -6.18
CA ARG A 9 19.99 -5.75 -5.15
C ARG A 9 21.32 -6.31 -4.69
N THR A 10 21.49 -7.62 -4.87
CA THR A 10 22.66 -8.37 -4.44
C THR A 10 23.09 -9.24 -5.59
N ALA A 11 24.38 -9.22 -5.90
CA ALA A 11 24.91 -10.09 -6.94
C ALA A 11 24.58 -11.56 -6.61
N PRO A 12 23.88 -12.28 -7.52
CA PRO A 12 23.49 -13.65 -7.24
C PRO A 12 24.71 -14.57 -7.15
N LYS A 13 24.69 -15.48 -6.18
CA LYS A 13 25.67 -16.57 -6.02
C LYS A 13 25.57 -17.55 -7.19
N ALA A 14 26.58 -18.41 -7.36
CA ALA A 14 26.62 -19.38 -8.45
C ALA A 14 25.35 -20.26 -8.52
N LYS A 15 24.88 -20.79 -7.39
CA LYS A 15 23.64 -21.58 -7.32
C LYS A 15 22.38 -20.79 -7.69
N GLU A 16 22.32 -19.52 -7.32
CA GLU A 16 21.18 -18.64 -7.65
C GLU A 16 21.16 -18.31 -9.15
N LYS A 17 22.34 -18.11 -9.77
CA LYS A 17 22.45 -17.93 -11.22
C LYS A 17 22.00 -19.19 -11.96
N GLU A 18 22.46 -20.35 -11.54
CA GLU A 18 22.09 -21.64 -12.13
C GLU A 18 20.58 -21.88 -12.05
N LEU A 19 19.97 -21.61 -10.88
CA LEU A 19 18.52 -21.69 -10.70
C LEU A 19 17.76 -20.78 -11.68
N LEU A 20 18.19 -19.52 -11.80
CA LEU A 20 17.54 -18.53 -12.65
C LEU A 20 17.71 -18.83 -14.15
N GLU A 21 18.89 -19.29 -14.56
CA GLU A 21 19.17 -19.73 -15.93
C GLU A 21 18.32 -20.95 -16.29
N LYS A 22 18.23 -21.92 -15.39
CA LYS A 22 17.36 -23.09 -15.58
C LYS A 22 15.89 -22.68 -15.73
N ALA A 23 15.38 -21.83 -14.85
CA ALA A 23 13.99 -21.34 -14.91
C ALA A 23 13.72 -20.57 -16.22
N TYR A 24 14.67 -19.73 -16.63
CA TYR A 24 14.61 -18.99 -17.90
C TYR A 24 14.50 -19.95 -19.10
N ASP A 25 15.33 -20.98 -19.16
CA ASP A 25 15.35 -21.93 -20.27
C ASP A 25 14.10 -22.81 -20.31
N VAL A 26 13.61 -23.26 -19.16
CA VAL A 26 12.36 -24.01 -19.05
C VAL A 26 11.19 -23.16 -19.52
N ALA A 27 11.05 -21.92 -19.03
CA ALA A 27 9.98 -21.02 -19.44
C ALA A 27 10.04 -20.70 -20.95
N LYS A 28 11.24 -20.50 -21.49
CA LYS A 28 11.45 -20.24 -22.93
C LYS A 28 11.04 -21.41 -23.81
N LYS A 29 11.33 -22.64 -23.37
CA LYS A 29 10.92 -23.87 -24.07
C LYS A 29 9.41 -24.11 -23.94
N ALA A 30 8.87 -23.97 -22.74
CA ALA A 30 7.45 -24.21 -22.46
C ALA A 30 6.53 -23.30 -23.29
N HIS A 31 6.88 -22.02 -23.39
CA HIS A 31 6.12 -21.02 -24.17
C HIS A 31 6.61 -20.89 -25.63
N ALA A 32 7.37 -21.86 -26.15
CA ALA A 32 7.86 -21.83 -27.52
C ALA A 32 6.68 -21.91 -28.52
N GLY A 33 6.61 -20.94 -29.43
CA GLY A 33 5.51 -20.84 -30.41
C GLY A 33 4.24 -20.18 -29.90
N GLN A 34 4.12 -19.91 -28.59
CA GLN A 34 2.99 -19.18 -28.03
C GLN A 34 3.14 -17.66 -28.23
N GLN A 35 2.04 -17.01 -28.63
CA GLN A 35 1.99 -15.57 -28.88
C GLN A 35 0.95 -14.88 -28.00
N ARG A 36 1.20 -13.61 -27.66
CA ARG A 36 0.24 -12.74 -26.97
C ARG A 36 -0.70 -12.06 -27.97
N ALA A 37 -1.73 -11.37 -27.46
CA ALA A 37 -2.62 -10.55 -28.27
C ALA A 37 -1.89 -9.43 -29.05
N SER A 38 -0.70 -9.02 -28.62
CA SER A 38 0.16 -8.08 -29.35
C SER A 38 0.87 -8.69 -30.56
N GLY A 39 0.87 -10.02 -30.71
CA GLY A 39 1.68 -10.76 -31.68
C GLY A 39 3.11 -11.07 -31.19
N GLU A 40 3.53 -10.55 -30.05
CA GLU A 40 4.84 -10.84 -29.45
C GLU A 40 4.87 -12.23 -28.81
N ARG A 41 6.09 -12.78 -28.65
CA ARG A 41 6.31 -14.08 -27.98
C ARG A 41 5.83 -14.03 -26.54
N TYR A 42 5.10 -15.06 -26.10
CA TYR A 42 4.60 -15.14 -24.72
C TYR A 42 5.74 -15.10 -23.69
N PHE A 43 6.91 -15.65 -24.04
CA PHE A 43 8.11 -15.58 -23.22
C PHE A 43 8.47 -14.15 -22.76
N ASN A 44 8.21 -13.12 -23.57
CA ASN A 44 8.51 -11.74 -23.19
C ASN A 44 7.72 -11.31 -21.94
N HIS A 45 6.52 -11.85 -21.74
CA HIS A 45 5.70 -11.58 -20.56
C HIS A 45 6.30 -12.18 -19.30
N VAL A 46 6.60 -13.48 -19.30
CA VAL A 46 7.19 -14.13 -18.12
C VAL A 46 8.56 -13.55 -17.80
N PHE A 47 9.33 -13.16 -18.82
CA PHE A 47 10.59 -12.42 -18.64
C PHE A 47 10.37 -11.05 -17.99
N ALA A 48 9.39 -10.27 -18.45
CA ALA A 48 9.06 -8.99 -17.85
C ALA A 48 8.57 -9.12 -16.40
N THR A 49 7.78 -10.15 -16.09
CA THR A 49 7.35 -10.48 -14.72
C THR A 49 8.56 -10.77 -13.83
N ALA A 50 9.48 -11.64 -14.28
CA ALA A 50 10.71 -11.95 -13.55
C ALA A 50 11.62 -10.71 -13.37
N LYS A 51 11.73 -9.86 -14.40
CA LYS A 51 12.45 -8.59 -14.34
C LYS A 51 11.86 -7.65 -13.29
N ASN A 52 10.54 -7.47 -13.27
CA ASN A 52 9.85 -6.66 -12.27
C ASN A 52 10.13 -7.16 -10.84
N LEU A 53 10.13 -8.47 -10.63
CA LEU A 53 10.47 -9.08 -9.34
C LEU A 53 11.92 -8.80 -8.93
N ALA A 54 12.86 -8.86 -9.86
CA ALA A 54 14.24 -8.47 -9.62
C ALA A 54 14.35 -6.98 -9.24
N GLU A 55 13.66 -6.08 -9.96
CA GLU A 55 13.62 -4.65 -9.64
C GLU A 55 13.05 -4.37 -8.24
N PHE A 56 12.05 -5.13 -7.82
CA PHE A 56 11.46 -5.00 -6.49
C PHE A 56 12.38 -5.55 -5.38
N GLY A 57 13.42 -6.29 -5.75
CA GLY A 57 14.44 -6.82 -4.86
C GLY A 57 14.06 -8.16 -4.23
N LEU A 58 13.29 -8.99 -4.93
CA LEU A 58 12.95 -10.33 -4.46
C LEU A 58 14.13 -11.29 -4.66
N ASP A 59 14.09 -12.42 -3.95
CA ASP A 59 15.11 -13.45 -4.02
C ASP A 59 15.06 -14.26 -5.33
N ALA A 60 16.12 -15.03 -5.58
CA ALA A 60 16.25 -15.84 -6.79
C ALA A 60 15.10 -16.86 -6.93
N THR A 61 14.61 -17.41 -5.81
CA THR A 61 13.47 -18.34 -5.78
C THR A 61 12.19 -17.69 -6.30
N THR A 62 11.86 -16.50 -5.82
CA THR A 62 10.67 -15.75 -6.28
C THR A 62 10.80 -15.35 -7.75
N ILE A 63 11.99 -14.92 -8.17
CA ILE A 63 12.23 -14.55 -9.57
C ILE A 63 12.11 -15.78 -10.48
N ALA A 64 12.63 -16.95 -10.06
CA ALA A 64 12.46 -18.22 -10.76
C ALA A 64 10.98 -18.61 -10.88
N ALA A 65 10.21 -18.51 -9.79
CA ALA A 65 8.76 -18.70 -9.83
C ALA A 65 8.06 -17.70 -10.78
N GLY A 66 8.54 -16.46 -10.86
CA GLY A 66 8.08 -15.46 -11.82
C GLY A 66 8.30 -15.85 -13.29
N PHE A 67 9.39 -16.54 -13.61
CA PHE A 67 9.58 -17.12 -14.95
C PHE A 67 8.56 -18.24 -15.25
N LEU A 68 8.21 -19.02 -14.23
CA LEU A 68 7.41 -20.22 -14.37
C LEU A 68 5.91 -20.02 -14.12
N HIS A 69 5.47 -18.81 -13.73
CA HIS A 69 4.14 -18.58 -13.16
C HIS A 69 2.95 -18.99 -14.05
N ASP A 70 3.10 -18.92 -15.38
CA ASP A 70 2.08 -19.30 -16.36
C ASP A 70 2.36 -20.65 -17.04
N THR A 71 3.41 -21.37 -16.63
CA THR A 71 3.80 -22.62 -17.31
C THR A 71 2.79 -23.74 -17.08
N ILE A 72 2.22 -23.86 -15.87
CA ILE A 72 1.24 -24.91 -15.54
C ILE A 72 -0.11 -24.67 -16.25
N GLU A 73 -0.53 -23.41 -16.40
CA GLU A 73 -1.85 -23.09 -16.99
C GLU A 73 -1.84 -23.14 -18.52
N ASP A 74 -0.77 -22.61 -19.14
CA ASP A 74 -0.77 -22.30 -20.56
C ASP A 74 0.10 -23.25 -21.40
N THR A 75 0.79 -24.19 -20.77
CA THR A 75 1.72 -25.11 -21.44
C THR A 75 1.54 -26.55 -20.98
N PRO A 76 2.13 -27.54 -21.67
CA PRO A 76 2.09 -28.94 -21.26
C PRO A 76 2.87 -29.26 -19.98
N VAL A 77 3.63 -28.30 -19.43
CA VAL A 77 4.45 -28.50 -18.22
C VAL A 77 3.55 -28.81 -17.02
N THR A 78 3.88 -29.86 -16.28
CA THR A 78 3.12 -30.31 -15.12
C THR A 78 3.70 -29.84 -13.80
N GLU A 79 2.86 -29.80 -12.78
CA GLU A 79 3.28 -29.51 -11.39
C GLU A 79 4.41 -30.46 -10.92
N GLN A 80 4.31 -31.74 -11.25
CA GLN A 80 5.31 -32.76 -10.87
C GLN A 80 6.67 -32.53 -11.53
N GLU A 81 6.69 -32.05 -12.78
CA GLU A 81 7.93 -31.70 -13.48
C GLU A 81 8.61 -30.50 -12.81
N ILE A 82 7.84 -29.45 -12.49
CA ILE A 82 8.38 -28.28 -11.76
C ILE A 82 8.89 -28.70 -10.39
N GLN A 83 8.17 -29.59 -9.68
CA GLN A 83 8.58 -30.08 -8.36
C GLN A 83 9.93 -30.80 -8.42
N LYS A 84 10.06 -31.72 -9.38
CA LYS A 84 11.28 -32.50 -9.57
C LYS A 84 12.46 -31.61 -9.97
N GLU A 85 12.22 -30.56 -10.76
CA GLU A 85 13.29 -29.72 -11.28
C GLU A 85 13.69 -28.55 -10.37
N PHE A 86 12.76 -28.00 -9.60
CA PHE A 86 12.92 -26.73 -8.87
C PHE A 86 12.61 -26.84 -7.37
N GLY A 87 12.00 -27.94 -6.93
CA GLY A 87 11.66 -28.19 -5.53
C GLY A 87 10.29 -27.65 -5.10
N ASP A 88 9.90 -28.02 -3.89
CA ASP A 88 8.55 -27.79 -3.35
C ASP A 88 8.21 -26.29 -3.22
N GLU A 89 9.19 -25.47 -2.86
CA GLU A 89 8.97 -24.04 -2.64
C GLU A 89 8.56 -23.30 -3.92
N ILE A 90 9.24 -23.55 -5.05
CA ILE A 90 8.91 -22.92 -6.33
C ILE A 90 7.56 -23.41 -6.84
N VAL A 91 7.27 -24.70 -6.71
CA VAL A 91 5.96 -25.26 -7.07
C VAL A 91 4.83 -24.62 -6.27
N PHE A 92 5.02 -24.47 -4.96
CA PHE A 92 4.05 -23.80 -4.10
C PHE A 92 3.77 -22.37 -4.60
N LEU A 93 4.82 -21.61 -4.92
CA LEU A 93 4.67 -20.24 -5.44
C LEU A 93 3.92 -20.20 -6.78
N VAL A 94 4.32 -21.04 -7.75
CA VAL A 94 3.68 -21.10 -9.08
C VAL A 94 2.20 -21.48 -8.96
N ASN A 95 1.89 -22.54 -8.21
CA ASN A 95 0.51 -22.95 -7.94
C ASN A 95 -0.31 -21.88 -7.24
N GLY A 96 0.29 -21.16 -6.30
CA GLY A 96 -0.34 -20.03 -5.63
C GLY A 96 -0.80 -18.98 -6.64
N VAL A 97 0.07 -18.63 -7.60
CA VAL A 97 -0.23 -17.61 -8.63
C VAL A 97 -1.31 -18.10 -9.60
N THR A 98 -1.22 -19.34 -10.06
CA THR A 98 -2.25 -20.04 -10.87
C THR A 98 -3.63 -19.99 -10.21
N LYS A 99 -3.72 -20.37 -8.93
CA LYS A 99 -4.98 -20.31 -8.15
C LYS A 99 -5.58 -18.90 -8.09
N LEU A 100 -4.75 -17.87 -8.11
CA LEU A 100 -5.21 -16.47 -8.18
C LEU A 100 -5.65 -16.05 -9.60
N GLY A 101 -5.09 -16.66 -10.65
CA GLY A 101 -5.40 -16.39 -12.06
C GLY A 101 -6.74 -16.95 -12.53
N THR A 102 -7.10 -18.16 -12.09
CA THR A 102 -8.35 -18.86 -12.51
C THR A 102 -9.66 -18.19 -12.05
N LEU A 103 -9.58 -17.12 -11.27
CA LEU A 103 -10.72 -16.40 -10.71
C LEU A 103 -11.38 -15.47 -11.73
N LYS A 104 -12.36 -16.01 -12.48
CA LYS A 104 -13.15 -15.23 -13.43
C LYS A 104 -14.11 -14.27 -12.72
N TYR A 105 -13.74 -12.99 -12.68
CA TYR A 105 -14.57 -11.87 -12.22
C TYR A 105 -15.84 -11.72 -13.08
N ARG A 106 -16.97 -12.18 -12.55
CA ARG A 106 -18.32 -11.78 -12.97
C ARG A 106 -19.19 -11.57 -11.72
N GLY A 107 -19.74 -10.37 -11.56
CA GLY A 107 -20.67 -10.03 -10.48
C GLY A 107 -20.01 -9.65 -9.15
N ARG A 108 -20.79 -8.97 -8.29
CA ARG A 108 -20.35 -8.49 -6.97
C ARG A 108 -19.87 -9.61 -6.05
N GLU A 109 -20.48 -10.80 -6.10
CA GLU A 109 -20.18 -11.94 -5.22
C GLU A 109 -18.87 -12.67 -5.56
N ARG A 110 -18.52 -12.82 -6.85
CA ARG A 110 -17.23 -13.46 -7.23
C ARG A 110 -16.03 -12.56 -6.98
N HIS A 111 -16.21 -11.24 -7.06
CA HIS A 111 -15.17 -10.28 -6.68
C HIS A 111 -14.71 -10.50 -5.24
N VAL A 112 -15.63 -10.91 -4.38
CA VAL A 112 -15.37 -11.15 -2.97
C VAL A 112 -14.61 -12.46 -2.75
N GLU A 113 -14.97 -13.53 -3.46
CA GLU A 113 -14.26 -14.81 -3.42
C GLU A 113 -12.84 -14.71 -4.01
N SER A 114 -12.64 -13.88 -5.04
CA SER A 114 -11.31 -13.63 -5.59
C SER A 114 -10.40 -12.93 -4.60
N LEU A 115 -10.91 -11.89 -3.94
CA LEU A 115 -10.22 -11.19 -2.86
C LEU A 115 -9.89 -12.16 -1.73
N ARG A 116 -10.83 -13.00 -1.30
CA ARG A 116 -10.62 -14.02 -0.26
C ARG A 116 -9.42 -14.92 -0.57
N LYS A 117 -9.39 -15.52 -1.75
CA LYS A 117 -8.29 -16.41 -2.17
C LYS A 117 -6.95 -15.66 -2.23
N PHE A 118 -6.98 -14.41 -2.66
CA PHE A 118 -5.83 -13.52 -2.63
C PHE A 118 -5.28 -13.35 -1.21
N PHE A 119 -6.16 -13.10 -0.24
CA PHE A 119 -5.75 -12.94 1.17
C PHE A 119 -5.24 -14.24 1.79
N ILE A 120 -5.87 -15.38 1.50
CA ILE A 120 -5.38 -16.70 1.95
C ILE A 120 -3.97 -16.94 1.40
N ALA A 121 -3.77 -16.73 0.10
CA ALA A 121 -2.45 -16.88 -0.52
C ALA A 121 -1.41 -15.90 0.08
N THR A 122 -1.82 -14.68 0.44
CA THR A 122 -0.92 -13.71 1.10
C THR A 122 -0.52 -14.15 2.51
N ALA A 123 -1.48 -14.72 3.26
CA ALA A 123 -1.26 -15.17 4.64
C ALA A 123 -0.37 -16.42 4.72
N GLU A 124 -0.38 -17.26 3.68
CA GLU A 124 0.54 -18.39 3.55
C GLU A 124 1.93 -17.91 3.09
N ASP A 125 2.01 -17.11 2.02
CA ASP A 125 3.25 -16.50 1.56
C ASP A 125 3.01 -15.24 0.72
N PHE A 126 3.48 -14.09 1.21
CA PHE A 126 3.35 -12.81 0.50
C PHE A 126 4.00 -12.82 -0.90
N ARG A 127 5.00 -13.68 -1.15
CA ARG A 127 5.69 -13.78 -2.45
C ARG A 127 4.73 -14.16 -3.57
N VAL A 128 3.73 -15.01 -3.30
CA VAL A 128 2.68 -15.38 -4.27
C VAL A 128 1.95 -14.13 -4.78
N VAL A 129 1.58 -13.25 -3.86
CA VAL A 129 0.91 -11.99 -4.19
C VAL A 129 1.81 -11.03 -4.95
N VAL A 130 3.09 -10.94 -4.56
CA VAL A 130 4.03 -10.06 -5.23
C VAL A 130 4.27 -10.52 -6.67
N ILE A 131 4.37 -11.84 -6.92
CA ILE A 131 4.42 -12.40 -8.29
C ILE A 131 3.16 -12.02 -9.05
N LYS A 132 1.97 -12.17 -8.46
CA LYS A 132 0.72 -11.84 -9.15
C LYS A 132 0.59 -10.34 -9.46
N LEU A 133 1.11 -9.47 -8.60
CA LEU A 133 1.15 -8.03 -8.86
C LEU A 133 2.14 -7.66 -9.96
N ALA A 134 3.30 -8.33 -10.02
CA ALA A 134 4.29 -8.14 -11.09
C ALA A 134 3.74 -8.59 -12.46
N ASP A 135 3.04 -9.74 -12.48
CA ASP A 135 2.26 -10.21 -13.64
C ASP A 135 1.22 -9.16 -14.05
N ARG A 136 0.39 -8.71 -13.10
CA ARG A 136 -0.65 -7.72 -13.35
C ARG A 136 -0.09 -6.42 -13.91
N LEU A 137 1.08 -5.96 -13.45
CA LEU A 137 1.76 -4.77 -13.97
C LEU A 137 2.05 -4.91 -15.47
N HIS A 138 2.71 -5.99 -15.88
CA HIS A 138 3.02 -6.20 -17.29
C HIS A 138 1.74 -6.33 -18.16
N ASN A 139 0.69 -6.95 -17.61
CA ASN A 139 -0.61 -7.03 -18.28
C ASN A 139 -1.24 -5.66 -18.53
N VAL A 140 -1.14 -4.72 -17.59
CA VAL A 140 -1.68 -3.36 -17.79
C VAL A 140 -0.78 -2.48 -18.66
N GLU A 141 0.53 -2.71 -18.67
CA GLU A 141 1.46 -2.01 -19.57
C GLU A 141 1.23 -2.37 -21.05
N THR A 142 0.78 -3.60 -21.30
CA THR A 142 0.49 -4.13 -22.65
C THR A 142 -0.99 -4.11 -23.00
N LEU A 143 -1.82 -3.43 -22.20
CA LEU A 143 -3.28 -3.50 -22.29
C LEU A 143 -3.85 -2.98 -23.60
N LYS A 144 -3.15 -2.07 -24.29
CA LYS A 144 -3.56 -1.48 -25.57
C LYS A 144 -3.84 -2.50 -26.69
N TYR A 145 -3.28 -3.71 -26.61
CA TYR A 145 -3.47 -4.78 -27.59
C TYR A 145 -4.70 -5.67 -27.29
N VAL A 146 -5.36 -5.46 -26.15
CA VAL A 146 -6.54 -6.22 -25.73
C VAL A 146 -7.83 -5.55 -26.25
N LYS A 147 -8.92 -6.29 -26.44
CA LYS A 147 -10.22 -5.72 -26.87
C LYS A 147 -10.72 -4.63 -25.88
N PRO A 148 -11.31 -3.52 -26.35
CA PRO A 148 -11.69 -2.37 -25.51
C PRO A 148 -12.52 -2.71 -24.25
N GLU A 149 -13.52 -3.59 -24.38
CA GLU A 149 -14.34 -4.03 -23.24
C GLU A 149 -13.50 -4.68 -22.12
N LYS A 150 -12.50 -5.47 -22.51
CA LYS A 150 -11.58 -6.11 -21.56
C LYS A 150 -10.58 -5.11 -21.00
N GLN A 151 -10.13 -4.12 -21.77
CA GLN A 151 -9.20 -3.08 -21.31
C GLN A 151 -9.77 -2.32 -20.11
N GLN A 152 -10.98 -1.76 -20.24
CA GLN A 152 -11.59 -0.98 -19.17
C GLN A 152 -11.79 -1.81 -17.90
N ARG A 153 -12.28 -3.05 -18.06
CA ARG A 153 -12.48 -3.97 -16.93
C ARG A 153 -11.18 -4.28 -16.19
N ILE A 154 -10.11 -4.65 -16.91
CA ILE A 154 -8.80 -4.97 -16.31
C ILE A 154 -8.20 -3.74 -15.63
N ALA A 155 -8.34 -2.57 -16.24
CA ALA A 155 -7.82 -1.32 -15.69
C ALA A 155 -8.53 -0.91 -14.39
N LEU A 156 -9.86 -0.99 -14.35
CA LEU A 156 -10.65 -0.72 -13.15
C LEU A 156 -10.30 -1.71 -12.03
N GLU A 157 -10.26 -3.01 -12.35
CA GLU A 157 -9.86 -4.05 -11.40
C GLU A 157 -8.46 -3.79 -10.83
N THR A 158 -7.52 -3.33 -11.67
CA THR A 158 -6.16 -3.01 -11.24
C THR A 158 -6.11 -1.85 -10.26
N ILE A 159 -6.89 -0.80 -10.52
CA ILE A 159 -6.96 0.38 -9.65
C ILE A 159 -7.69 0.09 -8.34
N GLU A 160 -8.78 -0.69 -8.39
CA GLU A 160 -9.65 -0.94 -7.24
C GLU A 160 -9.15 -2.07 -6.34
N ILE A 161 -8.38 -3.02 -6.86
CA ILE A 161 -7.94 -4.21 -6.13
C ILE A 161 -6.42 -4.24 -6.00
N TYR A 162 -5.73 -4.39 -7.12
CA TYR A 162 -4.29 -4.69 -7.12
C TYR A 162 -3.45 -3.54 -6.58
N ALA A 163 -3.77 -2.29 -6.93
CA ALA A 163 -3.06 -1.12 -6.43
C ALA A 163 -3.22 -0.94 -4.90
N PRO A 164 -4.43 -1.02 -4.30
CA PRO A 164 -4.59 -1.04 -2.84
C PRO A 164 -3.84 -2.16 -2.13
N LEU A 165 -3.76 -3.35 -2.74
CA LEU A 165 -3.00 -4.48 -2.19
C LEU A 165 -1.49 -4.21 -2.19
N ALA A 166 -0.95 -3.73 -3.31
CA ALA A 166 0.43 -3.26 -3.37
C ALA A 166 0.71 -2.15 -2.35
N TYR A 167 -0.25 -1.26 -2.10
CA TYR A 167 -0.14 -0.19 -1.11
C TYR A 167 -0.01 -0.76 0.30
N ARG A 168 -0.81 -1.76 0.66
CA ARG A 168 -0.75 -2.44 1.98
C ARG A 168 0.58 -3.16 2.20
N LEU A 169 1.17 -3.70 1.14
CA LEU A 169 2.53 -4.27 1.17
C LEU A 169 3.64 -3.22 1.20
N GLY A 170 3.31 -1.92 1.23
CA GLY A 170 4.29 -0.83 1.24
C GLY A 170 4.98 -0.60 -0.10
N MET A 171 4.54 -1.25 -1.19
CA MET A 171 5.21 -1.21 -2.50
C MET A 171 4.83 0.04 -3.29
N GLY A 172 5.25 1.23 -2.81
CA GLY A 172 4.84 2.51 -3.36
C GLY A 172 5.13 2.72 -4.86
N ARG A 173 6.25 2.19 -5.37
CA ARG A 173 6.60 2.27 -6.80
C ARG A 173 5.62 1.49 -7.65
N LEU A 174 5.31 0.26 -7.23
CA LEU A 174 4.38 -0.64 -7.91
C LEU A 174 2.95 -0.08 -7.89
N VAL A 175 2.51 0.52 -6.78
CA VAL A 175 1.21 1.22 -6.71
C VAL A 175 1.10 2.29 -7.80
N GLY A 176 2.12 3.15 -7.90
CA GLY A 176 2.16 4.21 -8.90
C GLY A 176 2.13 3.66 -10.32
N ALA A 177 2.93 2.64 -10.60
CA ALA A 177 3.01 1.99 -11.91
C ALA A 177 1.67 1.35 -12.32
N LEU A 178 1.06 0.56 -11.44
CA LEU A 178 -0.25 -0.07 -11.69
C LEU A 178 -1.34 0.97 -11.96
N GLN A 179 -1.41 2.01 -11.13
CA GLN A 179 -2.41 3.07 -11.26
C GLN A 179 -2.21 3.85 -12.56
N ASP A 180 -0.99 4.31 -12.85
CA ASP A 180 -0.74 5.17 -14.00
C ASP A 180 -0.79 4.40 -15.32
N ALA A 181 -0.44 3.11 -15.36
CA ALA A 181 -0.62 2.26 -16.55
C ALA A 181 -2.12 1.99 -16.81
N SER A 182 -2.92 1.83 -15.76
CA SER A 182 -4.35 1.55 -15.88
C SER A 182 -5.19 2.79 -16.15
N PHE A 183 -4.76 3.97 -15.69
CA PHE A 183 -5.57 5.19 -15.69
C PHE A 183 -6.12 5.59 -17.07
N PRO A 184 -5.34 5.56 -18.17
CA PRO A 184 -5.83 5.92 -19.50
C PRO A 184 -6.95 5.00 -20.03
N PHE A 185 -7.01 3.75 -19.54
CA PHE A 185 -8.02 2.77 -19.96
C PHE A 185 -9.23 2.77 -19.02
N ALA A 186 -9.04 3.05 -17.73
CA ALA A 186 -10.12 3.14 -16.76
C ALA A 186 -10.94 4.43 -16.91
N TYR A 187 -10.25 5.57 -17.08
CA TYR A 187 -10.83 6.91 -17.12
C TYR A 187 -10.16 7.76 -18.23
N PRO A 188 -10.44 7.51 -19.52
CA PRO A 188 -9.69 8.10 -20.62
C PRO A 188 -9.77 9.62 -20.70
N LYS A 189 -10.96 10.19 -20.42
CA LYS A 189 -11.19 11.64 -20.49
C LYS A 189 -10.43 12.37 -19.39
N GLU A 190 -10.52 11.85 -18.18
CA GLU A 190 -9.87 12.36 -16.98
C GLU A 190 -8.35 12.23 -17.09
N ALA A 191 -7.85 11.12 -17.62
CA ALA A 191 -6.43 10.91 -17.85
C ALA A 191 -5.84 11.98 -18.78
N LYS A 192 -6.53 12.29 -19.90
CA LYS A 192 -6.11 13.34 -20.83
C LYS A 192 -6.14 14.72 -20.19
N MET A 193 -7.21 15.06 -19.48
CA MET A 193 -7.33 16.33 -18.75
C MET A 193 -6.18 16.53 -17.77
N VAL A 194 -5.86 15.50 -16.98
CA VAL A 194 -4.79 15.56 -15.96
C VAL A 194 -3.42 15.70 -16.61
N GLU A 195 -3.19 15.04 -17.75
CA GLU A 195 -1.94 15.15 -18.50
C GLU A 195 -1.70 16.60 -18.98
N ASP A 196 -2.72 17.25 -19.53
CA ASP A 196 -2.63 18.63 -20.01
C ASP A 196 -2.38 19.61 -18.84
N LEU A 197 -3.09 19.43 -17.73
CA LEU A 197 -2.89 20.20 -16.50
C LEU A 197 -1.48 20.04 -15.91
N MET A 198 -0.96 18.81 -15.89
CA MET A 198 0.41 18.55 -15.41
C MET A 198 1.46 19.25 -16.27
N LYS A 199 1.31 19.23 -17.60
CA LYS A 199 2.25 19.89 -18.53
C LYS A 199 2.35 21.39 -18.26
N GLN A 200 1.24 22.05 -17.96
CA GLN A 200 1.21 23.49 -17.67
C GLN A 200 1.88 23.83 -16.33
N LYS A 201 1.54 23.13 -15.25
CA LYS A 201 2.08 23.44 -13.90
C LYS A 201 3.51 22.98 -13.67
N LYS A 202 3.96 21.91 -14.35
CA LYS A 202 5.29 21.32 -14.15
C LYS A 202 6.43 22.33 -14.39
N LYS A 203 6.36 23.12 -15.47
CA LYS A 203 7.39 24.11 -15.82
C LYS A 203 7.57 25.18 -14.74
N LEU A 204 6.47 25.66 -14.17
CA LEU A 204 6.50 26.69 -13.13
C LEU A 204 7.14 26.15 -11.84
N ASN A 205 6.72 24.95 -11.41
CA ASN A 205 7.22 24.33 -10.19
C ASN A 205 8.69 23.90 -10.28
N GLU A 206 9.16 23.50 -11.46
CA GLU A 206 10.57 23.15 -11.70
C GLU A 206 11.50 24.32 -11.40
N LYS A 207 11.14 25.53 -11.85
CA LYS A 207 11.94 26.74 -11.58
C LYS A 207 12.05 27.03 -10.07
N TYR A 208 10.94 26.94 -9.34
CA TYR A 208 10.95 27.17 -7.88
C TYR A 208 11.73 26.07 -7.16
N LEU A 209 11.58 24.82 -7.58
CA LEU A 209 12.26 23.69 -6.98
C LEU A 209 13.78 23.75 -7.21
N GLU A 210 14.23 24.17 -8.39
CA GLU A 210 15.66 24.33 -8.68
C GLU A 210 16.31 25.39 -7.77
N LYS A 211 15.62 26.51 -7.51
CA LYS A 211 16.09 27.55 -6.58
C LYS A 211 16.18 27.04 -5.15
N VAL A 212 15.16 26.30 -4.69
CA VAL A 212 15.15 25.66 -3.36
C VAL A 212 16.27 24.63 -3.26
N TRP A 213 16.46 23.79 -4.29
CA TRP A 213 17.50 22.78 -4.36
C TRP A 213 18.91 23.37 -4.26
N ARG A 214 19.21 24.43 -5.03
CA ARG A 214 20.52 25.13 -4.97
C ARG A 214 20.78 25.70 -3.59
N THR A 215 19.78 26.34 -3.00
CA THR A 215 19.89 26.94 -1.67
C THR A 215 20.11 25.87 -0.60
N LEU A 216 19.36 24.77 -0.66
CA LEU A 216 19.52 23.65 0.27
C LEU A 216 20.91 23.04 0.17
N ASN A 217 21.43 22.76 -1.03
CA ASN A 217 22.79 22.22 -1.18
C ASN A 217 23.85 23.09 -0.52
N ALA A 218 23.76 24.42 -0.69
CA ALA A 218 24.69 25.34 -0.05
C ALA A 218 24.59 25.31 1.49
N GLU A 219 23.37 25.24 2.02
CA GLU A 219 23.15 25.21 3.47
C GLU A 219 23.52 23.86 4.10
N MET A 220 23.30 22.75 3.40
CA MET A 220 23.74 21.43 3.86
C MET A 220 25.26 21.35 3.95
N ALA A 221 25.98 21.89 2.95
CA ALA A 221 27.43 21.97 2.97
C ALA A 221 27.96 22.80 4.15
N LYS A 222 27.35 23.96 4.44
CA LYS A 222 27.72 24.80 5.59
C LYS A 222 27.50 24.11 6.94
N ASN A 223 26.47 23.28 7.05
CA ASN A 223 26.12 22.57 8.28
C ASN A 223 26.80 21.20 8.41
N ASN A 224 27.78 20.88 7.55
CA ASN A 224 28.53 19.62 7.55
C ASN A 224 27.67 18.35 7.48
N ILE A 225 26.46 18.43 6.90
CA ILE A 225 25.64 17.24 6.66
C ILE A 225 26.13 16.57 5.38
N LYS A 226 26.83 15.43 5.56
CA LYS A 226 27.41 14.63 4.47
C LYS A 226 26.42 13.56 3.99
N ASP A 227 26.67 13.01 2.80
CA ASP A 227 25.93 11.89 2.21
C ASP A 227 24.43 12.16 2.01
N ILE A 228 24.10 13.31 1.41
CA ILE A 228 22.72 13.68 1.07
C ILE A 228 22.46 13.41 -0.41
N THR A 229 21.36 12.73 -0.70
CA THR A 229 20.86 12.59 -2.07
C THR A 229 19.55 13.33 -2.21
N MET A 230 19.51 14.30 -3.14
CA MET A 230 18.30 15.07 -3.43
C MET A 230 17.76 14.71 -4.81
N HIS A 231 16.47 14.38 -4.88
CA HIS A 231 15.79 14.04 -6.13
C HIS A 231 14.49 14.81 -6.28
N GLN A 232 14.20 15.21 -7.52
CA GLN A 232 12.89 15.70 -7.87
C GLN A 232 11.91 14.51 -7.95
N ARG A 233 10.79 14.61 -7.24
CA ARG A 233 9.69 13.64 -7.30
C ARG A 233 8.52 14.29 -8.03
N VAL A 234 8.09 13.66 -9.12
CA VAL A 234 6.85 14.03 -9.81
C VAL A 234 5.72 13.13 -9.31
N LYS A 235 4.56 13.71 -9.06
CA LYS A 235 3.37 12.96 -8.65
C LYS A 235 2.80 12.16 -9.82
N GLY A 236 2.36 10.93 -9.57
CA GLY A 236 1.68 10.10 -10.55
C GLY A 236 0.34 10.69 -11.00
N ARG A 237 -0.07 10.37 -12.22
CA ARG A 237 -1.26 10.95 -12.89
C ARG A 237 -2.54 10.61 -12.14
N TYR A 238 -2.75 9.34 -11.79
CA TYR A 238 -3.95 8.91 -11.07
C TYR A 238 -4.04 9.53 -9.67
N SER A 239 -2.90 9.59 -8.96
CA SER A 239 -2.81 10.20 -7.63
C SER A 239 -3.12 11.71 -7.65
N LEU A 240 -2.73 12.41 -8.72
CA LEU A 240 -3.09 13.80 -8.93
C LEU A 240 -4.60 13.94 -9.18
N TRP A 241 -5.17 13.13 -10.06
CA TRP A 241 -6.61 13.12 -10.33
C TRP A 241 -7.45 12.91 -9.06
N ARG A 242 -7.12 11.91 -8.24
CA ARG A 242 -7.79 11.66 -6.95
C ARG A 242 -7.69 12.87 -6.01
N LYS A 243 -6.58 13.61 -6.05
CA LYS A 243 -6.41 14.82 -5.23
C LYS A 243 -7.24 16.00 -5.77
N LEU A 244 -7.30 16.16 -7.10
CA LEU A 244 -8.17 17.15 -7.76
C LEU A 244 -9.63 16.91 -7.37
N GLN A 245 -10.11 15.67 -7.42
CA GLN A 245 -11.48 15.35 -7.01
C GLN A 245 -11.80 15.77 -5.56
N ARG A 246 -10.90 15.48 -4.60
CA ARG A 246 -11.07 15.91 -3.20
C ARG A 246 -11.02 17.43 -3.00
N LYS A 247 -10.54 18.17 -4.00
CA LYS A 247 -10.36 19.63 -4.01
C LYS A 247 -11.28 20.30 -5.03
N ASN A 248 -12.40 19.68 -5.37
CA ASN A 248 -13.39 20.22 -6.31
C ASN A 248 -12.79 20.62 -7.67
N MET A 249 -11.82 19.85 -8.14
CA MET A 249 -11.09 20.03 -9.41
C MET A 249 -10.27 21.32 -9.50
N ASP A 250 -10.00 21.99 -8.38
CA ASP A 250 -9.16 23.18 -8.31
C ASP A 250 -7.67 22.81 -8.24
N ILE A 251 -6.94 23.09 -9.31
CA ILE A 251 -5.50 22.85 -9.41
C ILE A 251 -4.65 23.83 -8.61
N GLU A 252 -5.14 25.04 -8.35
CA GLU A 252 -4.41 26.06 -7.59
C GLU A 252 -4.24 25.67 -6.12
N GLN A 253 -5.11 24.77 -5.63
CA GLN A 253 -5.00 24.19 -4.29
C GLN A 253 -4.01 23.01 -4.20
N ILE A 254 -3.36 22.64 -5.31
CA ILE A 254 -2.43 21.51 -5.40
C ILE A 254 -1.00 21.98 -5.57
N TYR A 255 -0.32 22.08 -4.43
CA TYR A 255 1.08 22.51 -4.37
C TYR A 255 2.11 21.37 -4.53
N ASP A 256 1.67 20.11 -4.55
CA ASP A 256 2.54 18.92 -4.46
C ASP A 256 2.65 18.12 -5.77
N ILE A 257 2.44 18.78 -6.92
CA ILE A 257 2.63 18.14 -8.24
C ILE A 257 4.09 17.74 -8.41
N VAL A 258 5.00 18.61 -7.95
CA VAL A 258 6.44 18.37 -7.90
C VAL A 258 6.88 18.58 -6.46
N ALA A 259 7.62 17.61 -5.91
CA ALA A 259 8.18 17.68 -4.57
C ALA A 259 9.69 17.44 -4.62
N LEU A 260 10.41 17.99 -3.65
CA LEU A 260 11.82 17.69 -3.45
C LEU A 260 11.96 16.57 -2.42
N ARG A 261 12.66 15.50 -2.78
CA ARG A 261 12.96 14.39 -1.87
C ARG A 261 14.42 14.47 -1.44
N ILE A 262 14.65 14.43 -0.15
CA ILE A 262 15.97 14.47 0.48
C ILE A 262 16.16 13.14 1.22
N ILE A 263 17.20 12.43 0.84
CA ILE A 263 17.61 11.16 1.45
C ILE A 263 18.86 11.42 2.27
N VAL A 264 18.82 11.04 3.54
CA VAL A 264 19.92 11.22 4.51
C VAL A 264 20.33 9.88 5.12
N LYS A 265 21.41 9.88 5.90
CA LYS A 265 21.94 8.68 6.54
C LYS A 265 21.15 8.26 7.78
N THR A 266 20.88 9.19 8.68
CA THR A 266 20.31 8.89 10.01
C THR A 266 18.98 9.61 10.25
N VAL A 267 18.22 9.13 11.24
CA VAL A 267 16.97 9.78 11.66
C VAL A 267 17.24 11.17 12.24
N ASP A 268 18.32 11.35 13.00
CA ASP A 268 18.73 12.65 13.53
C ASP A 268 18.97 13.66 12.41
N ASP A 269 19.60 13.22 11.31
CA ASP A 269 19.80 14.08 10.15
C ASP A 269 18.48 14.46 9.48
N CYS A 270 17.44 13.62 9.53
CA CYS A 270 16.12 14.01 9.02
C CYS A 270 15.58 15.24 9.76
N TYR A 271 15.70 15.27 11.08
CA TYR A 271 15.24 16.38 11.91
C TYR A 271 16.14 17.61 11.82
N ARG A 272 17.46 17.42 11.70
CA ARG A 272 18.40 18.53 11.41
C ARG A 272 18.07 19.21 10.09
N VAL A 273 17.86 18.41 9.03
CA VAL A 273 17.44 18.93 7.71
C VAL A 273 16.12 19.67 7.80
N LEU A 274 15.13 19.16 8.54
CA LEU A 274 13.88 19.86 8.79
C LEU A 274 14.11 21.24 9.43
N GLY A 275 14.95 21.30 10.47
CA GLY A 275 15.32 22.56 11.13
C GLY A 275 16.00 23.55 10.18
N ILE A 276 16.93 23.08 9.34
CA ILE A 276 17.59 23.92 8.32
C ILE A 276 16.55 24.47 7.34
N ILE A 277 15.63 23.65 6.85
CA ILE A 277 14.55 24.09 5.95
C ILE A 277 13.72 25.19 6.61
N HIS A 278 13.26 24.99 7.85
CA HIS A 278 12.40 25.95 8.54
C HIS A 278 13.13 27.22 9.00
N SER A 279 14.46 27.19 9.11
CA SER A 279 15.29 28.39 9.36
C SER A 279 15.34 29.33 8.15
N LYS A 280 15.18 28.82 6.93
CA LYS A 280 15.26 29.59 5.68
C LYS A 280 13.90 29.95 5.12
N TRP A 281 12.94 29.05 5.25
CA TRP A 281 11.60 29.22 4.70
C TRP A 281 10.54 29.03 5.75
N ARG A 282 9.52 29.89 5.71
CA ARG A 282 8.36 29.76 6.57
C ARG A 282 7.55 28.52 6.15
N PRO A 283 7.27 27.56 7.06
CA PRO A 283 6.40 26.44 6.76
C PRO A 283 4.95 26.89 6.63
N LEU A 284 4.19 26.21 5.77
CA LEU A 284 2.76 26.38 5.64
C LEU A 284 2.06 25.70 6.84
N PRO A 285 1.27 26.43 7.66
CA PRO A 285 0.61 25.85 8.83
C PRO A 285 -0.26 24.63 8.49
N GLY A 286 -0.23 23.61 9.36
CA GLY A 286 -0.97 22.35 9.16
C GLY A 286 -0.46 21.45 8.03
N ARG A 287 0.72 21.75 7.46
CA ARG A 287 1.34 20.96 6.36
C ARG A 287 2.70 20.36 6.72
N ILE A 288 2.99 20.27 8.01
CA ILE A 288 4.10 19.48 8.54
C ILE A 288 3.53 18.14 8.98
N LYS A 289 4.09 17.04 8.48
CA LYS A 289 3.69 15.68 8.86
C LYS A 289 4.92 14.86 9.18
N ASP A 290 4.98 14.37 10.40
CA ASP A 290 6.06 13.50 10.84
C ASP A 290 5.63 12.03 10.75
N TYR A 291 5.83 11.41 9.58
CA TYR A 291 5.60 9.98 9.43
C TYR A 291 6.77 9.12 9.95
N ILE A 292 7.85 9.71 10.47
CA ILE A 292 8.90 8.93 11.13
C ILE A 292 8.42 8.55 12.53
N ALA A 293 7.94 9.53 13.29
CA ALA A 293 7.34 9.33 14.60
C ALA A 293 6.00 8.58 14.50
N LEU A 294 5.21 8.86 13.47
CA LEU A 294 3.89 8.28 13.24
C LEU A 294 3.82 7.61 11.86
N PRO A 295 4.40 6.40 11.70
CA PRO A 295 4.37 5.67 10.44
C PRO A 295 2.93 5.42 9.95
N LYS A 296 2.76 5.34 8.63
CA LYS A 296 1.48 4.89 8.06
C LYS A 296 1.29 3.38 8.28
N VAL A 297 0.05 2.91 8.09
CA VAL A 297 -0.33 1.49 8.13
C VAL A 297 0.54 0.55 7.31
N ASN A 298 1.05 1.03 6.19
CA ASN A 298 1.90 0.24 5.30
C ASN A 298 3.39 0.38 5.64
N GLY A 299 3.71 0.86 6.84
CA GLY A 299 5.06 1.12 7.34
C GLY A 299 5.73 2.35 6.75
N TYR A 300 5.06 3.15 5.92
CA TYR A 300 5.68 4.30 5.26
C TYR A 300 6.18 5.34 6.28
N GLN A 301 7.44 5.71 6.15
CA GLN A 301 8.12 6.70 6.99
C GLN A 301 8.76 7.81 6.16
N SER A 302 8.55 9.06 6.57
CA SER A 302 9.18 10.28 6.06
C SER A 302 8.65 11.51 6.80
N ILE A 303 9.46 12.54 6.94
CA ILE A 303 8.99 13.88 7.27
C ILE A 303 8.52 14.58 6.00
N HIS A 304 7.29 15.09 5.98
CA HIS A 304 6.77 15.93 4.90
C HIS A 304 6.60 17.36 5.43
N THR A 305 7.09 18.34 4.69
CA THR A 305 6.86 19.75 4.99
C THR A 305 6.56 20.52 3.71
N THR A 306 5.59 21.43 3.78
CA THR A 306 5.33 22.38 2.69
C THR A 306 5.80 23.77 3.11
N ILE A 307 6.54 24.45 2.24
CA ILE A 307 7.14 25.76 2.54
C ILE A 307 6.73 26.83 1.52
N PHE A 308 6.76 28.09 1.95
CA PHE A 308 6.70 29.24 1.05
C PHE A 308 8.10 29.58 0.55
N THR A 309 8.27 29.69 -0.77
CA THR A 309 9.56 30.01 -1.40
C THR A 309 9.90 31.51 -1.41
N GLY A 310 8.93 32.36 -1.05
CA GLY A 310 9.09 33.81 -0.90
C GLY A 310 8.74 34.63 -2.15
N ASP A 311 8.67 34.00 -3.33
CA ASP A 311 8.31 34.59 -4.62
C ASP A 311 6.93 34.13 -5.12
N GLY A 312 6.04 33.83 -4.16
CA GLY A 312 4.69 33.32 -4.41
C GLY A 312 4.61 31.81 -4.67
N GLY A 313 5.75 31.12 -4.84
CA GLY A 313 5.78 29.67 -5.01
C GLY A 313 5.62 28.90 -3.70
N ILE A 314 5.05 27.69 -3.78
CA ILE A 314 4.94 26.74 -2.68
C ILE A 314 5.61 25.43 -3.11
N VAL A 315 6.43 24.84 -2.22
CA VAL A 315 7.15 23.60 -2.50
C VAL A 315 6.94 22.61 -1.36
N GLU A 316 6.63 21.35 -1.72
CA GLU A 316 6.64 20.23 -0.77
C GLU A 316 8.03 19.58 -0.75
N ILE A 317 8.56 19.36 0.46
CA ILE A 317 9.83 18.69 0.70
C ILE A 317 9.58 17.44 1.55
N GLN A 318 10.21 16.34 1.16
CA GLN A 318 10.14 15.05 1.84
C GLN A 318 11.53 14.66 2.31
N VAL A 319 11.70 14.37 3.58
CA VAL A 319 12.98 14.00 4.19
C VAL A 319 12.85 12.61 4.80
N ARG A 320 13.81 11.72 4.52
CA ARG A 320 13.84 10.35 5.05
C ARG A 320 15.23 9.73 4.94
N THR A 321 15.46 8.63 5.65
CA THR A 321 16.72 7.88 5.53
C THR A 321 16.77 7.03 4.26
N LYS A 322 17.94 6.50 3.92
CA LYS A 322 18.10 5.52 2.83
C LYS A 322 17.24 4.26 3.05
N GLU A 323 17.22 3.72 4.26
CA GLU A 323 16.40 2.55 4.63
C GLU A 323 14.90 2.85 4.47
N MET A 324 14.44 3.99 4.98
CA MET A 324 13.05 4.44 4.81
C MET A 324 12.70 4.67 3.34
N HIS A 325 13.66 5.12 2.53
CA HIS A 325 13.47 5.26 1.10
C HIS A 325 13.28 3.90 0.42
N GLU A 326 14.17 2.94 0.67
CA GLU A 326 14.10 1.60 0.11
C GLU A 326 12.79 0.91 0.51
N PHE A 327 12.39 1.00 1.78
CA PHE A 327 11.11 0.46 2.23
C PHE A 327 9.92 1.15 1.56
N ALA A 328 9.92 2.47 1.42
CA ALA A 328 8.80 3.18 0.82
C ALA A 328 8.61 2.93 -0.70
N GLU A 329 9.67 2.55 -1.41
CA GLU A 329 9.58 2.23 -2.84
C GLU A 329 9.16 0.76 -3.06
N TYR A 330 9.68 -0.15 -2.23
CA TYR A 330 9.63 -1.60 -2.50
C TYR A 330 8.92 -2.42 -1.42
N GLY A 331 8.53 -1.80 -0.32
CA GLY A 331 7.77 -2.44 0.76
C GLY A 331 8.51 -3.59 1.45
N PHE A 332 7.73 -4.59 1.86
CA PHE A 332 8.21 -5.79 2.55
C PHE A 332 9.27 -6.58 1.77
N ALA A 333 9.26 -6.52 0.44
CA ALA A 333 10.29 -7.15 -0.39
C ALA A 333 11.70 -6.63 -0.06
N ALA A 334 11.82 -5.33 0.29
CA ALA A 334 13.08 -4.76 0.75
C ALA A 334 13.55 -5.37 2.08
N HIS A 335 12.64 -5.57 3.05
CA HIS A 335 12.98 -6.04 4.40
C HIS A 335 13.29 -7.54 4.48
N HIS A 336 12.65 -8.38 3.63
CA HIS A 336 12.88 -9.83 3.66
C HIS A 336 14.35 -10.18 3.34
N VAL A 337 14.96 -9.47 2.40
CA VAL A 337 16.40 -9.59 2.07
C VAL A 337 17.29 -9.16 3.24
N TYR A 338 16.88 -8.18 4.05
CA TYR A 338 17.62 -7.75 5.23
C TYR A 338 17.51 -8.75 6.40
N LYS A 339 16.34 -9.37 6.63
CA LYS A 339 16.18 -10.41 7.68
C LYS A 339 17.07 -11.64 7.41
N GLN A 340 17.22 -12.07 6.15
CA GLN A 340 18.14 -13.17 5.80
C GLN A 340 19.63 -12.86 6.07
N ARG A 341 19.99 -11.58 6.29
CA ARG A 341 21.38 -11.13 6.54
C ARG A 341 21.73 -11.01 8.02
N GLY A 342 20.87 -11.48 8.94
CA GLY A 342 21.15 -11.47 10.38
C GLY A 342 20.96 -10.13 11.07
N SER A 343 20.40 -9.12 10.39
CA SER A 343 20.05 -7.85 11.01
C SER A 343 18.77 -7.99 11.84
N THR A 344 18.89 -7.78 13.16
CA THR A 344 17.76 -7.66 14.11
C THR A 344 17.05 -6.32 13.92
N VAL A 345 16.41 -6.11 12.76
CA VAL A 345 15.44 -5.01 12.63
C VAL A 345 14.20 -5.45 13.40
N PRO A 346 13.75 -4.70 14.43
CA PRO A 346 12.58 -5.07 15.21
C PRO A 346 11.38 -5.31 14.30
N ASP A 347 10.52 -6.27 14.65
CA ASP A 347 9.27 -6.64 13.98
C ASP A 347 8.19 -5.53 14.09
N LYS A 348 8.61 -4.27 14.02
CA LYS A 348 7.77 -3.07 14.15
C LYS A 348 6.92 -2.83 12.90
N TYR A 349 7.27 -3.47 11.78
CA TYR A 349 6.53 -3.43 10.53
C TYR A 349 5.63 -4.65 10.42
N SER A 350 5.03 -5.09 11.53
CA SER A 350 4.33 -6.36 11.59
C SER A 350 3.34 -6.46 10.42
N LEU A 351 3.40 -7.61 9.75
CA LEU A 351 2.30 -8.10 8.94
C LEU A 351 1.13 -8.47 9.86
N ALA A 352 0.85 -7.70 10.92
CA ALA A 352 -0.22 -7.94 11.87
C ALA A 352 -1.56 -8.00 11.15
N TRP A 353 -1.73 -7.23 10.06
CA TRP A 353 -2.91 -7.35 9.21
C TRP A 353 -2.95 -8.69 8.43
N LEU A 354 -1.82 -9.33 8.13
CA LEU A 354 -1.78 -10.71 7.61
C LEU A 354 -2.05 -11.74 8.71
N GLU A 355 -1.58 -11.49 9.94
CA GLU A 355 -1.89 -12.34 11.10
C GLU A 355 -3.38 -12.28 11.42
N GLU A 356 -3.98 -11.09 11.45
CA GLU A 356 -5.44 -10.89 11.55
C GLU A 356 -6.19 -11.62 10.41
N LEU A 357 -5.68 -11.57 9.18
CA LEU A 357 -6.25 -12.33 8.06
C LEU A 357 -6.15 -13.83 8.25
N LYS A 358 -5.07 -14.32 8.85
CA LYS A 358 -4.86 -15.73 9.17
C LYS A 358 -5.77 -16.19 10.31
N GLU A 359 -5.93 -15.40 11.36
CA GLU A 359 -6.89 -15.67 12.45
C GLU A 359 -8.34 -15.68 11.94
N LEU A 360 -8.68 -14.77 11.03
CA LEU A 360 -10.00 -14.76 10.41
C LEU A 360 -10.28 -16.01 9.56
N GLN A 361 -9.26 -16.70 9.04
CA GLN A 361 -9.40 -17.98 8.32
C GLN A 361 -9.94 -19.10 9.23
N GLU A 362 -9.61 -19.06 10.53
CA GLU A 362 -9.98 -20.11 11.49
C GLU A 362 -11.43 -19.99 11.98
N THR A 363 -12.08 -18.84 11.78
CA THR A 363 -13.49 -18.64 12.17
C THR A 363 -14.48 -19.10 11.08
N GLU A 364 -15.28 -20.13 11.37
CA GLU A 364 -16.10 -20.89 10.42
C GLU A 364 -17.28 -20.13 9.74
N GLN A 365 -17.55 -18.86 10.05
CA GLN A 365 -18.73 -18.14 9.51
C GLN A 365 -18.43 -17.32 8.24
N LYS A 366 -18.38 -18.07 7.13
CA LYS A 366 -17.90 -17.74 5.77
C LYS A 366 -18.63 -16.63 4.98
N LYS A 367 -19.62 -15.90 5.51
CA LYS A 367 -20.35 -14.85 4.73
C LYS A 367 -20.06 -13.41 5.16
N ASP A 368 -19.73 -13.14 6.42
CA ASP A 368 -19.48 -11.77 6.90
C ASP A 368 -18.02 -11.33 6.77
N PHE A 369 -17.07 -12.27 6.70
CA PHE A 369 -15.62 -12.02 6.52
C PHE A 369 -15.29 -10.90 5.52
N LEU A 370 -16.01 -10.88 4.40
CA LEU A 370 -15.66 -9.99 3.31
C LEU A 370 -16.33 -8.63 3.35
N LYS A 371 -17.50 -8.54 4.00
CA LYS A 371 -18.13 -7.26 4.28
C LYS A 371 -17.25 -6.47 5.25
N GLU A 372 -16.73 -7.18 6.24
CA GLU A 372 -15.79 -6.68 7.24
C GLU A 372 -14.46 -6.25 6.60
N LEU A 373 -13.87 -7.13 5.79
CA LEU A 373 -12.60 -6.86 5.12
C LEU A 373 -12.69 -5.71 4.12
N ARG A 374 -13.83 -5.57 3.43
CA ARG A 374 -14.02 -4.48 2.46
C ARG A 374 -14.08 -3.12 3.16
N THR A 375 -14.72 -3.03 4.33
CA THR A 375 -14.81 -1.80 5.10
C THR A 375 -13.45 -1.41 5.69
N ASP A 376 -12.66 -2.37 6.19
CA ASP A 376 -11.33 -2.06 6.76
C ASP A 376 -10.23 -1.83 5.72
N LEU A 377 -10.31 -2.47 4.53
CA LEU A 377 -9.24 -2.39 3.53
C LEU A 377 -9.36 -1.25 2.52
N PHE A 378 -10.58 -0.86 2.11
CA PHE A 378 -10.81 0.06 0.99
C PHE A 378 -11.28 1.46 1.38
N GLU A 379 -11.56 1.73 2.66
CA GLU A 379 -11.92 3.08 3.11
C GLU A 379 -10.65 3.92 3.35
N ASP A 380 -10.68 5.21 2.97
CA ASP A 380 -9.63 6.18 3.31
C ASP A 380 -9.44 6.15 4.85
N ARG A 381 -8.21 6.18 5.37
CA ARG A 381 -7.94 6.06 6.81
C ARG A 381 -7.72 7.43 7.47
N ILE A 382 -8.11 7.58 8.75
CA ILE A 382 -7.89 8.75 9.60
C ILE A 382 -7.03 8.40 10.80
N PHE A 383 -6.15 9.32 11.21
CA PHE A 383 -5.31 9.19 12.40
C PHE A 383 -5.87 10.02 13.54
N VAL A 384 -6.19 9.38 14.66
CA VAL A 384 -6.81 10.01 15.84
C VAL A 384 -5.91 9.74 17.05
N PHE A 385 -5.81 10.70 17.95
CA PHE A 385 -4.85 10.71 19.04
C PHE A 385 -5.53 10.45 20.40
N THR A 386 -4.88 9.71 21.28
CA THR A 386 -5.23 9.69 22.70
C THR A 386 -4.65 10.95 23.39
N PRO A 387 -5.15 11.34 24.58
CA PRO A 387 -4.57 12.45 25.34
C PRO A 387 -3.12 12.19 25.78
N LYS A 388 -2.71 10.92 25.80
CA LYS A 388 -1.33 10.50 26.13
C LYS A 388 -0.39 10.57 24.92
N GLY A 389 -0.92 10.82 23.72
CA GLY A 389 -0.14 10.92 22.48
C GLY A 389 -0.08 9.63 21.66
N ASP A 390 -0.77 8.57 22.08
CA ASP A 390 -0.88 7.35 21.27
C ASP A 390 -1.73 7.63 20.03
N VAL A 391 -1.37 7.04 18.90
CA VAL A 391 -2.10 7.22 17.64
C VAL A 391 -2.85 5.95 17.29
N LEU A 392 -4.15 6.13 17.08
CA LEU A 392 -5.04 5.09 16.59
C LEU A 392 -5.39 5.39 15.14
N ASP A 393 -5.38 4.33 14.34
CA ASP A 393 -5.75 4.36 12.95
C ASP A 393 -7.15 3.77 12.77
N LEU A 394 -8.04 4.54 12.15
CA LEU A 394 -9.46 4.22 11.97
C LEU A 394 -9.91 4.48 10.53
N PRO A 395 -10.96 3.80 10.04
CA PRO A 395 -11.55 4.14 8.75
C PRO A 395 -12.17 5.55 8.76
N SER A 396 -12.10 6.26 7.64
CA SER A 396 -12.68 7.58 7.46
C SER A 396 -14.18 7.49 7.65
N GLY A 397 -14.71 8.37 8.50
CA GLY A 397 -16.11 8.29 8.92
C GLY A 397 -16.32 7.52 10.23
N ALA A 398 -15.26 6.95 10.82
CA ALA A 398 -15.32 6.32 12.14
C ALA A 398 -15.78 7.32 13.20
N SER A 399 -16.54 6.81 14.17
CA SER A 399 -17.08 7.56 15.30
C SER A 399 -16.19 7.45 16.54
N ALA A 400 -16.48 8.25 17.57
CA ALA A 400 -15.82 8.09 18.86
C ALA A 400 -16.09 6.71 19.52
N ILE A 401 -17.16 6.02 19.12
CA ILE A 401 -17.44 4.63 19.55
C ILE A 401 -16.39 3.68 18.97
N ASP A 402 -16.09 3.82 17.67
CA ASP A 402 -15.04 3.03 17.01
C ASP A 402 -13.68 3.23 17.69
N PHE A 403 -13.36 4.48 18.03
CA PHE A 403 -12.15 4.82 18.77
C PHE A 403 -12.09 4.17 20.16
N ALA A 404 -13.21 4.16 20.91
CA ALA A 404 -13.27 3.54 22.23
C ALA A 404 -12.97 2.02 22.19
N TYR A 405 -13.57 1.30 21.23
CA TYR A 405 -13.30 -0.13 21.04
C TYR A 405 -11.92 -0.42 20.49
N ALA A 406 -11.34 0.50 19.70
CA ALA A 406 -9.98 0.36 19.20
C ALA A 406 -8.92 0.52 20.30
N ILE A 407 -9.21 1.26 21.39
CA ILE A 407 -8.34 1.29 22.57
C ILE A 407 -8.46 -0.02 23.35
N HIS A 408 -9.67 -0.37 23.77
CA HIS A 408 -9.94 -1.60 24.51
C HIS A 408 -11.44 -1.93 24.51
N SER A 409 -11.78 -3.21 24.51
CA SER A 409 -13.17 -3.69 24.53
C SER A 409 -13.94 -3.20 25.77
N GLU A 410 -13.32 -3.19 26.95
CA GLU A 410 -13.94 -2.66 28.17
C GLU A 410 -14.20 -1.15 28.12
N ILE A 411 -13.29 -0.38 27.52
CA ILE A 411 -13.46 1.07 27.34
C ILE A 411 -14.62 1.33 26.38
N GLY A 412 -14.69 0.58 25.28
CA GLY A 412 -15.83 0.59 24.37
C GLY A 412 -17.16 0.24 25.05
N ASN A 413 -17.17 -0.79 25.90
CA ASN A 413 -18.39 -1.23 26.60
C ASN A 413 -18.91 -0.20 27.61
N THR A 414 -17.98 0.48 28.30
CA THR A 414 -18.30 1.43 29.37
C THR A 414 -18.37 2.88 28.89
N ALA A 415 -18.22 3.15 27.59
CA ALA A 415 -18.20 4.49 27.02
C ALA A 415 -19.53 5.24 27.25
N GLN A 416 -19.46 6.46 27.76
CA GLN A 416 -20.62 7.33 28.00
C GLN A 416 -20.58 8.59 27.14
N ALA A 417 -19.42 9.23 27.04
CA ALA A 417 -19.21 10.46 26.29
C ALA A 417 -17.79 10.53 25.72
N ALA A 418 -17.56 11.41 24.76
CA ALA A 418 -16.24 11.65 24.20
C ALA A 418 -15.87 13.14 24.31
N LEU A 419 -14.64 13.41 24.71
CA LEU A 419 -14.05 14.74 24.64
C LEU A 419 -13.16 14.77 23.40
N ILE A 420 -13.53 15.57 22.40
CA ILE A 420 -12.80 15.69 21.13
C ILE A 420 -12.16 17.08 21.10
N ASN A 421 -10.82 17.14 21.03
CA ASN A 421 -10.03 18.37 21.08
C ASN A 421 -10.40 19.26 22.28
N GLY A 422 -10.65 18.65 23.44
CA GLY A 422 -11.04 19.34 24.66
C GLY A 422 -12.52 19.77 24.72
N LYS A 423 -13.35 19.43 23.74
CA LYS A 423 -14.79 19.77 23.71
C LYS A 423 -15.67 18.53 23.89
N ASN A 424 -16.67 18.64 24.78
CA ASN A 424 -17.65 17.57 24.99
C ASN A 424 -18.44 17.31 23.71
N SER A 425 -18.40 16.07 23.26
CA SER A 425 -18.98 15.61 22.00
C SER A 425 -19.75 14.31 22.22
N ALA A 426 -20.77 14.09 21.40
CA ALA A 426 -21.51 12.83 21.44
C ALA A 426 -20.64 11.66 20.94
N LEU A 427 -20.87 10.46 21.47
CA LEU A 427 -20.15 9.25 21.04
C LEU A 427 -20.34 8.95 19.54
N LYS A 428 -21.49 9.32 18.98
CA LYS A 428 -21.82 9.16 17.55
C LYS A 428 -21.09 10.14 16.62
N THR A 429 -20.36 11.12 17.15
CA THR A 429 -19.67 12.11 16.33
C THR A 429 -18.59 11.45 15.49
N THR A 430 -18.60 11.76 14.19
CA THR A 430 -17.58 11.32 13.24
C THR A 430 -16.26 12.04 13.49
N LEU A 431 -15.18 11.28 13.53
CA LEU A 431 -13.82 11.76 13.77
C LEU A 431 -13.16 12.20 12.48
N VAL A 432 -12.24 13.16 12.62
CA VAL A 432 -11.38 13.65 11.53
C VAL A 432 -9.92 13.38 11.90
N SER A 433 -9.08 13.18 10.89
CA SER A 433 -7.65 12.97 11.14
C SER A 433 -7.04 14.20 11.83
N GLY A 434 -6.34 13.99 12.94
CA GLY A 434 -5.79 15.05 13.79
C GLY A 434 -6.54 15.25 15.11
N ASP A 435 -7.72 14.67 15.27
CA ASP A 435 -8.51 14.82 16.49
C ASP A 435 -7.85 14.12 17.68
N ILE A 436 -7.82 14.80 18.84
CA ILE A 436 -7.44 14.22 20.13
C ILE A 436 -8.73 13.82 20.85
N VAL A 437 -8.91 12.52 21.07
CA VAL A 437 -10.14 11.94 21.63
C VAL A 437 -9.85 11.33 22.99
N ASN A 438 -10.59 11.78 24.00
CA ASN A 438 -10.63 11.17 25.32
C ASN A 438 -12.01 10.55 25.55
N ILE A 439 -12.07 9.25 25.85
CA ILE A 439 -13.34 8.57 26.13
C ILE A 439 -13.62 8.64 27.62
N GLN A 440 -14.80 9.15 27.96
CA GLN A 440 -15.30 9.15 29.32
C GLN A 440 -16.06 7.85 29.56
N THR A 441 -15.56 7.02 30.46
CA THR A 441 -16.14 5.73 30.81
C THR A 441 -16.94 5.80 32.11
N ASN A 442 -17.96 4.95 32.22
CA ASN A 442 -18.76 4.77 33.43
C ASN A 442 -18.81 3.28 33.78
N LYS A 443 -18.52 2.92 35.04
CA LYS A 443 -18.50 1.53 35.51
C LYS A 443 -19.83 0.78 35.33
N LYS A 444 -20.95 1.50 35.23
CA LYS A 444 -22.29 0.94 34.93
C LYS A 444 -22.71 1.10 33.46
N GLY A 445 -21.81 1.60 32.61
CA GLY A 445 -22.06 1.82 31.19
C GLY A 445 -22.21 0.48 30.47
N THR A 446 -23.19 0.41 29.57
CA THR A 446 -23.45 -0.78 28.76
C THR A 446 -23.62 -0.38 27.30
N PRO A 447 -23.14 -1.19 26.34
CA PRO A 447 -23.38 -0.96 24.92
C PRO A 447 -24.86 -0.82 24.59
N SER A 448 -25.20 0.14 23.71
CA SER A 448 -26.56 0.33 23.22
C SER A 448 -26.69 -0.10 21.76
N GLY A 449 -27.78 -0.79 21.41
CA GLY A 449 -28.10 -1.10 20.00
C GLY A 449 -28.26 0.14 19.11
N LYS A 450 -28.51 1.31 19.70
CA LYS A 450 -28.55 2.60 18.98
C LYS A 450 -27.19 3.04 18.43
N TRP A 451 -26.10 2.40 18.84
CA TRP A 451 -24.74 2.69 18.37
C TRP A 451 -24.44 2.08 17.01
N LEU A 452 -25.03 0.93 16.67
CA LEU A 452 -24.75 0.16 15.44
C LEU A 452 -24.80 0.99 14.14
N PRO A 453 -25.71 1.96 13.95
CA PRO A 453 -25.73 2.79 12.74
C PRO A 453 -24.53 3.74 12.58
N TYR A 454 -23.88 4.11 13.69
CA TYR A 454 -22.81 5.11 13.73
C TYR A 454 -21.42 4.48 13.79
N VAL A 455 -21.35 3.19 14.07
CA VAL A 455 -20.11 2.42 14.15
C VAL A 455 -19.69 2.00 12.74
N LYS A 456 -18.44 2.29 12.39
CA LYS A 456 -17.86 1.90 11.10
C LYS A 456 -17.10 0.59 11.18
N THR A 457 -16.26 0.45 12.20
CA THR A 457 -15.35 -0.68 12.39
C THR A 457 -16.09 -1.96 12.70
N THR A 458 -15.57 -3.05 12.14
CA THR A 458 -16.09 -4.40 12.36
C THR A 458 -15.96 -4.84 13.81
N LEU A 459 -14.79 -4.60 14.42
CA LEU A 459 -14.48 -4.99 15.80
C LEU A 459 -15.53 -4.44 16.77
N ALA A 460 -15.82 -3.13 16.68
CA ALA A 460 -16.82 -2.49 17.52
C ALA A 460 -18.23 -3.06 17.27
N LYS A 461 -18.62 -3.31 16.00
CA LYS A 461 -19.91 -3.96 15.69
C LYS A 461 -20.02 -5.34 16.33
N LYS A 462 -19.01 -6.19 16.15
CA LYS A 462 -18.97 -7.54 16.72
C LYS A 462 -19.11 -7.52 18.25
N HIS A 463 -18.37 -6.65 18.93
CA HIS A 463 -18.47 -6.53 20.39
C HIS A 463 -19.86 -6.06 20.85
N ILE A 464 -20.42 -5.04 20.19
CA ILE A 464 -21.76 -4.53 20.51
C ILE A 464 -22.83 -5.60 20.24
N GLU A 465 -22.79 -6.28 19.10
CA GLU A 465 -23.73 -7.34 18.74
C GLU A 465 -23.62 -8.54 19.68
N LYS A 466 -22.40 -8.95 20.05
CA LYS A 466 -22.17 -10.02 21.03
C LYS A 466 -22.81 -9.67 22.37
N TYR A 467 -22.56 -8.47 22.88
CA TYR A 467 -23.16 -7.99 24.13
C TYR A 467 -24.69 -7.97 24.07
N LEU A 468 -25.27 -7.50 22.97
CA LEU A 468 -26.73 -7.44 22.78
C LEU A 468 -27.36 -8.84 22.65
N LYS A 469 -26.66 -9.81 22.04
CA LYS A 469 -27.10 -11.21 21.98
C LYS A 469 -27.06 -11.86 23.37
N GLU A 470 -25.98 -11.69 24.12
CA GLU A 470 -25.82 -12.23 25.48
C GLU A 470 -26.83 -11.61 26.45
N ASN A 471 -27.16 -10.32 26.30
CA ASN A 471 -28.10 -9.60 27.16
C ASN A 471 -29.51 -9.43 26.58
N SER A 472 -29.83 -10.13 25.50
CA SER A 472 -31.18 -10.12 24.91
C SER A 472 -32.21 -10.65 25.92
N LEU A 473 -33.39 -10.03 25.95
CA LEU A 473 -34.51 -10.45 26.80
C LEU A 473 -34.83 -11.95 26.60
N TRP A 474 -34.64 -12.48 25.40
CA TRP A 474 -34.82 -13.91 25.09
C TRP A 474 -33.90 -14.83 25.90
N ASN A 475 -32.61 -14.50 26.04
CA ASN A 475 -31.68 -15.32 26.83
C ASN A 475 -31.90 -15.18 28.33
N LYS A 476 -32.41 -14.03 28.80
CA LYS A 476 -32.77 -13.82 30.21
C LYS A 476 -34.05 -14.54 30.63
N PHE A 477 -34.94 -14.86 29.69
CA PHE A 477 -36.21 -15.57 29.96
C PHE A 477 -36.09 -17.10 29.86
N PHE A 478 -35.18 -17.66 29.06
CA PHE A 478 -35.11 -19.11 28.81
C PHE A 478 -33.91 -19.83 29.44
N ASN A 479 -32.90 -19.12 29.96
CA ASN A 479 -31.76 -19.71 30.70
C ASN A 479 -31.87 -19.50 32.22
N LYS A 480 -33.07 -19.59 32.80
CA LYS A 480 -33.27 -19.51 34.25
C LYS A 480 -33.85 -20.79 34.82
#